data_AF-A0A2D5XNW8-F1
#
_entry.id   AF-A0A2D5XNW8-F1
#
_cell.length_a   1.000
_cell.length_b   1.000
_cell.length_c   1.000
_cell.angle_alpha   90.00
_cell.angle_beta   90.00
_cell.angle_gamma   90.00
#
_symmetry.space_group_name_H-M   'P 1'
#
loop_
_entity.id
_entity.type
_entity.pdbx_description
1 polymer ?
#
loop_
_entity_poly.entity_id
_entity_poly.type
_entity_poly.pdbx_seq_one_letter_code
_entity_poly.pdbx_strand_id
1 'polypeptide(L)'
;MLERHGHEVHTFECHSDEIRKKGLLGLVIGAISTPWNHSAARKMRTAIAKFGPDVVHAHNTFPMLSPSIFPAAQGVARVLTLHNYRLVCPAAIPMRGGEICTLCMDRKSVLSSIRYGCYRGSVLATLPLAVNVALHRRRGTWKHDVETFIALTGFQRDRMGKAGIPADKIRVKPNFYPGNPSPVPFGERPARVVFAGRLSAEKGVTDLVEAWLSWGPTAPELRLLGDGPLREELESRASDVSNIRVLGQLSSDDAQNE
;
A
#
# COMPACT_ATOMS: atom_id res chain seq x y z
N MET A 1 0.40 -4.73 20.47
CA MET A 1 0.60 -3.44 21.18
C MET A 1 -0.66 -3.02 21.90
N LEU A 2 -1.82 -2.98 21.24
CA LEU A 2 -3.11 -2.70 21.88
C LEU A 2 -3.44 -3.70 23.01
N GLU A 3 -3.29 -5.00 22.74
CA GLU A 3 -3.47 -6.05 23.78
C GLU A 3 -2.55 -5.87 24.98
N ARG A 4 -1.29 -5.44 24.75
CA ARG A 4 -0.33 -5.14 25.83
C ARG A 4 -0.76 -3.97 26.71
N HIS A 5 -1.69 -3.14 26.25
CA HIS A 5 -2.27 -2.03 27.01
C HIS A 5 -3.71 -2.35 27.48
N GLY A 6 -4.08 -3.63 27.53
CA GLY A 6 -5.35 -4.08 28.12
C GLY A 6 -6.57 -4.02 27.19
N HIS A 7 -6.38 -3.74 25.89
CA HIS A 7 -7.48 -3.80 24.93
C HIS A 7 -7.70 -5.22 24.43
N GLU A 8 -8.95 -5.66 24.34
CA GLU A 8 -9.30 -6.89 23.64
C GLU A 8 -9.26 -6.66 22.12
N VAL A 9 -8.57 -7.53 21.39
CA VAL A 9 -8.39 -7.38 19.94
C VAL A 9 -8.82 -8.66 19.24
N HIS A 10 -9.70 -8.51 18.24
CA HIS A 10 -10.05 -9.58 17.32
C HIS A 10 -9.61 -9.25 15.90
N THR A 11 -8.76 -10.10 15.32
CA THR A 11 -8.28 -9.94 13.95
C THR A 11 -9.24 -10.57 12.95
N PHE A 12 -9.81 -9.75 12.07
CA PHE A 12 -10.61 -10.20 10.93
C PHE A 12 -9.80 -10.07 9.63
N GLU A 13 -9.25 -11.19 9.15
CA GLU A 13 -8.35 -11.21 8.01
C GLU A 13 -8.94 -11.95 6.80
N CYS A 14 -8.48 -11.57 5.61
CA CYS A 14 -8.80 -12.23 4.36
C CYS A 14 -7.55 -12.27 3.48
N HIS A 15 -7.23 -13.43 2.93
CA HIS A 15 -6.03 -13.60 2.11
C HIS A 15 -6.37 -13.56 0.62
N SER A 16 -5.75 -12.65 -0.14
CA SER A 16 -5.98 -12.56 -1.58
C SER A 16 -5.52 -13.80 -2.36
N ASP A 17 -4.65 -14.62 -1.77
CA ASP A 17 -4.15 -15.85 -2.38
C ASP A 17 -5.24 -16.92 -2.51
N GLU A 18 -6.28 -16.86 -1.69
CA GLU A 18 -7.47 -17.73 -1.82
C GLU A 18 -8.15 -17.56 -3.19
N ILE A 19 -8.15 -16.33 -3.71
CA ILE A 19 -8.68 -16.04 -5.04
C ILE A 19 -7.66 -16.43 -6.12
N ARG A 20 -6.36 -16.16 -5.92
CA ARG A 20 -5.33 -16.50 -6.93
C ARG A 20 -5.29 -18.01 -7.21
N LYS A 21 -5.47 -18.84 -6.17
CA LYS A 21 -5.53 -20.30 -6.28
C LYS A 21 -6.68 -20.82 -7.17
N LYS A 22 -7.71 -20.00 -7.44
CA LYS A 22 -8.88 -20.35 -8.26
C LYS A 22 -8.74 -19.95 -9.73
N GLY A 23 -7.56 -19.50 -10.17
CA GLY A 23 -7.28 -19.15 -11.57
C GLY A 23 -8.25 -18.10 -12.12
N LEU A 24 -8.81 -18.35 -13.30
CA LEU A 24 -9.72 -17.43 -14.00
C LEU A 24 -11.01 -17.15 -13.20
N LEU A 25 -11.60 -18.19 -12.58
CA LEU A 25 -12.78 -18.03 -11.73
C LEU A 25 -12.48 -17.11 -10.54
N GLY A 26 -11.29 -17.25 -9.96
CA GLY A 26 -10.79 -16.35 -8.94
C GLY A 26 -10.75 -14.90 -9.43
N LEU A 27 -10.13 -14.65 -10.58
CA LEU A 27 -10.05 -13.30 -11.15
C LEU A 27 -11.43 -12.66 -11.30
N VAL A 28 -12.42 -13.41 -11.79
CA VAL A 28 -13.81 -12.93 -11.94
C VAL A 28 -14.43 -12.63 -10.58
N ILE A 29 -14.32 -13.54 -9.60
CA ILE A 29 -14.84 -13.32 -8.24
C ILE A 29 -14.20 -12.07 -7.62
N GLY A 30 -12.88 -11.90 -7.78
CA GLY A 30 -12.15 -10.74 -7.28
C GLY A 30 -12.60 -9.43 -7.94
N ALA A 31 -12.82 -9.45 -9.25
CA ALA A 31 -13.31 -8.30 -10.00
C ALA A 31 -14.70 -7.87 -9.53
N ILE A 32 -15.66 -8.80 -9.42
CA ILE A 32 -17.04 -8.49 -9.00
C ILE A 32 -17.08 -8.08 -7.52
N SER A 33 -16.24 -8.68 -6.68
CA SER A 33 -16.20 -8.38 -5.24
C SER A 33 -15.51 -7.05 -4.92
N THR A 34 -14.68 -6.52 -5.83
CA THR A 34 -13.88 -5.31 -5.58
C THR A 34 -14.74 -4.07 -5.29
N PRO A 35 -15.77 -3.74 -6.10
CA PRO A 35 -16.65 -2.61 -5.81
C PRO A 35 -17.55 -2.84 -4.61
N TRP A 36 -18.07 -4.05 -4.43
CA TRP A 36 -18.98 -4.35 -3.33
C TRP A 36 -19.06 -5.85 -3.06
N ASN A 37 -18.51 -6.29 -1.92
CA ASN A 37 -18.57 -7.69 -1.50
C ASN A 37 -19.65 -7.90 -0.44
N HIS A 38 -20.77 -8.50 -0.85
CA HIS A 38 -21.88 -8.84 0.06
C HIS A 38 -21.50 -9.92 1.08
N SER A 39 -20.66 -10.88 0.69
CA SER A 39 -20.20 -11.95 1.58
C SER A 39 -19.34 -11.38 2.70
N ALA A 40 -18.40 -10.49 2.37
CA ALA A 40 -17.57 -9.80 3.36
C ALA A 40 -18.42 -8.93 4.31
N ALA A 41 -19.39 -8.18 3.78
CA ALA A 41 -20.32 -7.41 4.60
C ALA A 41 -21.11 -8.30 5.59
N ARG A 42 -21.59 -9.47 5.17
CA ARG A 42 -22.27 -10.42 6.05
C ARG A 42 -21.34 -10.96 7.13
N LYS A 43 -20.14 -11.42 6.74
CA LYS A 43 -19.14 -11.93 7.69
C LYS A 43 -18.74 -10.86 8.72
N MET A 44 -18.62 -9.60 8.29
CA MET A 44 -18.33 -8.47 9.17
C MET A 44 -19.45 -8.27 10.21
N ARG A 45 -20.73 -8.30 9.80
CA ARG A 45 -21.86 -8.22 10.76
C ARG A 45 -21.83 -9.36 11.77
N THR A 46 -21.56 -10.58 11.33
CA THR A 46 -21.46 -11.74 12.23
C THR A 46 -20.29 -11.58 13.20
N ALA A 47 -19.13 -11.11 12.75
CA ALA A 47 -17.98 -10.86 13.60
C ALA A 47 -18.28 -9.78 14.64
N ILE A 48 -18.90 -8.67 14.24
CA ILE A 48 -19.31 -7.59 15.13
C ILE A 48 -20.33 -8.07 16.17
N ALA A 49 -21.35 -8.82 15.75
CA ALA A 49 -22.36 -9.34 16.67
C ALA A 49 -21.78 -10.33 17.68
N LYS A 50 -20.77 -11.10 17.30
CA LYS A 50 -20.10 -12.07 18.18
C LYS A 50 -19.12 -11.41 19.14
N PHE A 51 -18.33 -10.45 18.66
CA PHE A 51 -17.24 -9.85 19.42
C PHE A 51 -17.68 -8.62 20.21
N GLY A 52 -18.69 -7.88 19.74
CA GLY A 52 -19.15 -6.63 20.36
C GLY A 52 -18.08 -5.51 20.40
N PRO A 53 -17.35 -5.21 19.30
CA PRO A 53 -16.30 -4.21 19.33
C PRO A 53 -16.83 -2.78 19.49
N ASP A 54 -16.08 -1.94 20.21
CA ASP A 54 -16.27 -0.48 20.19
C ASP A 54 -15.73 0.17 18.90
N VAL A 55 -14.69 -0.43 18.32
CA VAL A 55 -13.97 0.09 17.14
C VAL A 55 -13.69 -1.00 16.12
N VAL A 56 -14.01 -0.73 14.85
CA VAL A 56 -13.53 -1.48 13.68
C VAL A 56 -12.45 -0.68 13.00
N HIS A 57 -11.20 -1.16 13.05
CA HIS A 57 -10.05 -0.50 12.43
C HIS A 57 -9.57 -1.27 11.19
N ALA A 58 -9.89 -0.74 10.01
CA ALA A 58 -9.49 -1.32 8.73
C ALA A 58 -8.14 -0.77 8.25
N HIS A 59 -7.28 -1.65 7.72
CA HIS A 59 -6.00 -1.28 7.12
C HIS A 59 -6.02 -1.35 5.58
N ASN A 60 -6.81 -2.25 5.02
CA ASN A 60 -7.04 -2.33 3.58
C ASN A 60 -8.34 -3.09 3.35
N THR A 61 -9.06 -2.74 2.30
CA THR A 61 -10.29 -3.44 1.93
C THR A 61 -10.16 -4.20 0.61
N PHE A 62 -9.11 -3.94 -0.16
CA PHE A 62 -8.89 -4.56 -1.46
C PHE A 62 -8.15 -5.90 -1.35
N PRO A 63 -8.50 -6.92 -2.17
CA PRO A 63 -9.70 -7.04 -3.02
C PRO A 63 -10.88 -7.74 -2.31
N MET A 64 -10.62 -8.38 -1.18
CA MET A 64 -11.52 -9.38 -0.59
C MET A 64 -12.64 -8.78 0.26
N LEU A 65 -12.41 -7.66 0.94
CA LEU A 65 -13.40 -7.08 1.85
C LEU A 65 -14.32 -6.12 1.13
N SER A 66 -13.77 -5.30 0.24
CA SER A 66 -14.36 -4.08 -0.33
C SER A 66 -14.78 -3.07 0.76
N PRO A 67 -15.10 -1.82 0.40
CA PRO A 67 -15.60 -0.86 1.37
C PRO A 67 -17.03 -1.16 1.87
N SER A 68 -17.67 -2.24 1.41
CA SER A 68 -18.97 -2.72 1.92
C SER A 68 -18.95 -3.05 3.43
N ILE A 69 -17.78 -3.29 4.02
CA ILE A 69 -17.62 -3.54 5.46
C ILE A 69 -17.99 -2.32 6.31
N PHE A 70 -17.89 -1.10 5.79
CA PHE A 70 -18.14 0.12 6.56
C PHE A 70 -19.64 0.36 6.83
N PRO A 71 -20.53 0.25 5.82
CA PRO A 71 -21.97 0.15 6.06
C PRO A 71 -22.36 -1.05 6.93
N ALA A 72 -21.65 -2.18 6.81
CA ALA A 72 -21.93 -3.37 7.62
C ALA A 72 -21.60 -3.18 9.11
N ALA A 73 -20.67 -2.29 9.42
CA ALA A 73 -20.25 -1.92 10.77
C ALA A 73 -20.97 -0.67 11.32
N GLN A 74 -22.13 -0.30 10.77
CA GLN A 74 -22.94 0.78 11.34
C GLN A 74 -23.29 0.51 12.80
N GLY A 75 -23.16 1.54 13.64
CA GLY A 75 -23.31 1.45 15.09
C GLY A 75 -21.99 1.26 15.85
N VAL A 76 -20.90 0.96 15.16
CA VAL A 76 -19.53 0.85 15.73
C VAL A 76 -18.65 1.97 15.16
N ALA A 77 -17.68 2.47 15.92
CA ALA A 77 -16.73 3.45 15.40
C ALA A 77 -15.82 2.81 14.34
N ARG A 78 -15.75 3.40 13.15
CA ARG A 78 -15.00 2.86 12.00
C ARG A 78 -13.83 3.74 11.65
N VAL A 79 -12.64 3.14 11.71
CA VAL A 79 -11.36 3.80 11.41
C VAL A 79 -10.74 3.15 10.19
N LEU A 80 -10.19 3.95 9.27
CA LEU A 80 -9.44 3.46 8.11
C LEU A 80 -8.04 4.07 8.04
N THR A 81 -7.01 3.23 8.10
CA THR A 81 -5.63 3.66 7.81
C THR A 81 -5.38 3.74 6.31
N LEU A 82 -4.87 4.88 5.85
CA LEU A 82 -4.56 5.17 4.47
C LEU A 82 -3.13 4.70 4.14
N HIS A 83 -2.95 3.42 3.80
CA HIS A 83 -1.63 2.89 3.40
C HIS A 83 -1.19 3.32 1.99
N ASN A 84 -2.12 3.83 1.19
CA ASN A 84 -1.91 4.27 -0.20
C ASN A 84 -3.08 5.16 -0.66
N TYR A 85 -3.12 5.51 -1.94
CA TYR A 85 -4.09 6.44 -2.52
C TYR A 85 -5.28 5.74 -3.22
N ARG A 86 -5.52 4.44 -2.95
CA ARG A 86 -6.51 3.62 -3.68
C ARG A 86 -7.94 4.11 -3.57
N LEU A 87 -8.29 4.83 -2.50
CA LEU A 87 -9.64 5.37 -2.32
C LEU A 87 -10.03 6.40 -3.39
N VAL A 88 -9.03 7.01 -4.04
CA VAL A 88 -9.22 8.08 -5.03
C VAL A 88 -8.57 7.80 -6.38
N CYS A 89 -7.61 6.87 -6.44
CA CYS A 89 -6.89 6.48 -7.66
C CYS A 89 -6.80 4.95 -7.78
N PRO A 90 -7.34 4.33 -8.85
CA PRO A 90 -7.25 2.88 -9.07
C PRO A 90 -5.81 2.31 -9.10
N ALA A 91 -4.82 3.10 -9.49
CA ALA A 91 -3.41 2.70 -9.44
C ALA A 91 -2.87 2.54 -8.00
N ALA A 92 -3.53 3.17 -7.01
CA ALA A 92 -3.13 3.31 -5.62
C ALA A 92 -1.83 4.08 -5.33
N ILE A 93 -0.97 4.23 -6.31
CA ILE A 93 0.22 5.10 -6.29
C ILE A 93 -0.02 6.28 -7.24
N PRO A 94 0.30 7.53 -6.85
CA PRO A 94 0.16 8.71 -7.70
C PRO A 94 1.36 8.83 -8.67
N MET A 95 1.65 7.74 -9.38
CA MET A 95 2.73 7.63 -10.37
C MET A 95 2.24 6.87 -11.60
N ARG A 96 2.78 7.21 -12.77
CA ARG A 96 2.49 6.55 -14.04
C ARG A 96 3.71 6.66 -14.96
N GLY A 97 4.31 5.52 -15.28
CA GLY A 97 5.49 5.48 -16.16
C GLY A 97 6.70 6.20 -15.56
N GLY A 98 7.02 5.94 -14.29
CA GLY A 98 8.12 6.62 -13.58
C GLY A 98 7.79 8.03 -13.09
N GLU A 99 6.82 8.69 -13.71
CA GLU A 99 6.50 10.10 -13.42
C GLU A 99 5.36 10.28 -12.41
N ILE A 100 5.36 11.42 -11.71
CA ILE A 100 4.26 11.82 -10.82
C ILE A 100 2.97 11.98 -11.64
N CYS A 101 1.88 11.38 -11.16
CA CYS A 101 0.57 11.45 -11.80
C CYS A 101 -0.55 11.66 -10.77
N THR A 102 -1.20 12.82 -10.84
CA THR A 102 -2.30 13.20 -9.92
C THR A 102 -3.65 13.34 -10.61
N LEU A 103 -3.76 13.02 -11.91
CA LEU A 103 -4.96 13.24 -12.74
C LEU A 103 -6.27 12.76 -12.09
N CYS A 104 -6.28 11.56 -11.50
CA CYS A 104 -7.50 11.01 -10.88
C CYS A 104 -7.91 11.76 -9.60
N MET A 105 -6.92 12.28 -8.88
CA MET A 105 -7.09 13.04 -7.65
C MET A 105 -7.59 14.45 -7.97
N ASP A 106 -6.89 15.15 -8.87
CA ASP A 106 -7.17 16.54 -9.22
C ASP A 106 -8.51 16.68 -9.94
N ARG A 107 -8.80 15.78 -10.89
CA ARG A 107 -10.07 15.76 -11.62
C ARG A 107 -11.21 15.12 -10.84
N LYS A 108 -10.92 14.53 -9.67
CA LYS A 108 -11.86 13.72 -8.88
C LYS A 108 -12.64 12.75 -9.76
N SER A 109 -11.94 12.08 -10.67
CA SER A 109 -12.50 11.21 -11.72
C SER A 109 -11.61 10.00 -11.95
N VAL A 110 -12.20 8.86 -12.30
CA VAL A 110 -11.46 7.60 -12.56
C VAL A 110 -11.11 7.41 -14.05
N LEU A 111 -11.66 8.24 -14.94
CA LEU A 111 -11.56 8.04 -16.39
C LEU A 111 -10.13 7.98 -16.90
N SER A 112 -9.24 8.80 -16.34
CA SER A 112 -7.81 8.76 -16.69
C SER A 112 -7.19 7.40 -16.37
N SER A 113 -7.52 6.79 -15.23
CA SER A 113 -6.97 5.47 -14.88
C SER A 113 -7.44 4.37 -15.83
N ILE A 114 -8.69 4.42 -16.29
CA ILE A 114 -9.23 3.47 -17.28
C ILE A 114 -8.53 3.68 -18.62
N ARG A 115 -8.47 4.92 -19.12
CA ARG A 115 -7.82 5.26 -20.40
C ARG A 115 -6.38 4.74 -20.47
N TYR A 116 -5.64 4.81 -19.38
CA TYR A 116 -4.24 4.41 -19.33
C TYR A 116 -4.01 3.00 -18.77
N GLY A 117 -5.07 2.23 -18.47
CA GLY A 117 -4.93 0.87 -17.92
C GLY A 117 -4.05 0.82 -16.66
N CYS A 118 -4.22 1.77 -15.75
CA CYS A 118 -3.25 2.02 -14.66
C CYS A 118 -3.10 0.87 -13.64
N TYR A 119 -3.95 -0.15 -13.67
CA TYR A 119 -3.77 -1.36 -12.90
C TYR A 119 -3.27 -2.49 -13.81
N ARG A 120 -2.06 -3.00 -13.50
CA ARG A 120 -1.40 -4.08 -14.25
C ARG A 120 -1.27 -3.82 -15.76
N GLY A 121 -1.19 -2.56 -16.18
CA GLY A 121 -1.10 -2.18 -17.59
C GLY A 121 -2.33 -2.55 -18.44
N SER A 122 -3.48 -2.82 -17.81
CA SER A 122 -4.66 -3.34 -18.50
C SER A 122 -5.91 -2.54 -18.16
N VAL A 123 -6.60 -2.07 -19.21
CA VAL A 123 -7.90 -1.39 -19.10
C VAL A 123 -8.90 -2.30 -18.40
N LEU A 124 -9.02 -3.55 -18.84
CA LEU A 124 -9.94 -4.54 -18.26
C LEU A 124 -9.63 -4.82 -16.80
N ALA A 125 -8.35 -4.95 -16.44
CA ALA A 125 -7.97 -5.16 -15.04
C ALA A 125 -8.22 -3.91 -14.18
N THR A 126 -8.22 -2.71 -14.77
CA THR A 126 -8.46 -1.45 -14.06
C THR A 126 -9.94 -1.20 -13.78
N LEU A 127 -10.84 -1.71 -14.63
CA LEU A 127 -12.28 -1.44 -14.54
C LEU A 127 -12.87 -1.72 -13.15
N PRO A 128 -12.64 -2.89 -12.49
CA PRO A 128 -13.20 -3.14 -11.16
C PRO A 128 -12.77 -2.11 -10.11
N LEU A 129 -11.51 -1.68 -10.16
CA LEU A 129 -10.98 -0.69 -9.23
C LEU A 129 -11.53 0.71 -9.52
N ALA A 130 -11.70 1.06 -10.80
CA ALA A 130 -12.31 2.31 -11.21
C ALA A 130 -13.80 2.37 -10.81
N VAL A 131 -14.55 1.29 -11.00
CA VAL A 131 -15.94 1.16 -10.56
C VAL A 131 -16.02 1.29 -9.03
N ASN A 132 -15.15 0.62 -8.28
CA ASN A 132 -15.07 0.76 -6.83
C ASN A 132 -14.88 2.23 -6.39
N VAL A 133 -13.88 2.92 -6.94
CA VAL A 133 -13.61 4.34 -6.60
C VAL A 133 -14.79 5.23 -6.97
N ALA A 134 -15.37 5.06 -8.17
CA ALA A 134 -16.51 5.86 -8.63
C ALA A 134 -17.76 5.62 -7.78
N LEU A 135 -18.06 4.36 -7.45
CA LEU A 135 -19.19 3.96 -6.61
C LEU A 135 -19.12 4.60 -5.22
N HIS A 136 -17.98 4.45 -4.53
CA HIS A 136 -17.84 4.95 -3.16
C HIS A 136 -17.72 6.47 -3.08
N ARG A 137 -17.20 7.11 -4.14
CA ARG A 137 -17.28 8.57 -4.30
C ARG A 137 -18.75 9.01 -4.45
N ARG A 138 -19.51 8.38 -5.34
CA ARG A 138 -20.93 8.72 -5.58
C ARG A 138 -21.81 8.49 -4.35
N ARG A 139 -21.61 7.37 -3.64
CA ARG A 139 -22.34 7.03 -2.41
C ARG A 139 -21.94 7.92 -1.21
N GLY A 140 -20.79 8.58 -1.28
CA GLY A 140 -20.25 9.32 -0.14
C GLY A 140 -19.81 8.41 1.01
N THR A 141 -19.37 7.17 0.72
CA THR A 141 -18.94 6.21 1.76
C THR A 141 -17.89 6.81 2.69
N TRP A 142 -16.93 7.57 2.15
CA TRP A 142 -15.88 8.21 2.94
C TRP A 142 -16.39 9.37 3.82
N LYS A 143 -17.58 9.90 3.50
CA LYS A 143 -18.25 10.93 4.29
C LYS A 143 -19.14 10.32 5.37
N HIS A 144 -19.86 9.26 5.05
CA HIS A 144 -20.97 8.75 5.87
C HIS A 144 -20.66 7.47 6.64
N ASP A 145 -19.77 6.62 6.13
CA ASP A 145 -19.56 5.27 6.66
C ASP A 145 -18.21 5.13 7.40
N VAL A 146 -17.40 6.20 7.48
CA VAL A 146 -16.10 6.20 8.19
C VAL A 146 -16.04 7.41 9.12
N GLU A 147 -15.75 7.17 10.40
CA GLU A 147 -15.63 8.20 11.44
C GLU A 147 -14.28 8.92 11.35
N THR A 148 -13.19 8.19 11.14
CA THR A 148 -11.84 8.76 11.11
C THR A 148 -10.91 8.01 10.16
N PHE A 149 -10.03 8.75 9.51
CA PHE A 149 -8.95 8.22 8.69
C PHE A 149 -7.62 8.47 9.38
N ILE A 150 -6.72 7.50 9.29
CA ILE A 150 -5.33 7.67 9.70
C ILE A 150 -4.47 7.84 8.44
N ALA A 151 -3.91 9.03 8.24
CA ALA A 151 -2.85 9.27 7.27
C ALA A 151 -1.48 9.07 7.93
N LEU A 152 -0.52 8.53 7.18
CA LEU A 152 0.82 8.25 7.68
C LEU A 152 1.71 9.50 7.72
N THR A 153 1.38 10.51 6.93
CA THR A 153 2.13 11.77 6.84
C THR A 153 1.19 12.96 6.66
N GLY A 154 1.66 14.17 7.00
CA GLY A 154 0.95 15.42 6.69
C GLY A 154 0.72 15.61 5.19
N PHE A 155 1.72 15.25 4.38
CA PHE A 155 1.60 15.27 2.92
C PHE A 155 0.44 14.42 2.42
N GLN A 156 0.31 13.18 2.92
CA GLN A 156 -0.78 12.29 2.53
C GLN A 156 -2.13 12.83 2.98
N ARG A 157 -2.24 13.37 4.21
CA ARG A 157 -3.46 14.02 4.70
C ARG A 157 -3.93 15.09 3.72
N ASP A 158 -3.05 16.01 3.36
CA ASP A 158 -3.39 17.16 2.52
C ASP A 158 -3.78 16.71 1.10
N ARG A 159 -3.06 15.73 0.54
CA ARG A 159 -3.36 15.15 -0.78
C ARG A 159 -4.70 14.42 -0.81
N MET A 160 -5.00 13.60 0.19
CA MET A 160 -6.27 12.87 0.27
C MET A 160 -7.44 13.82 0.54
N GLY A 161 -7.23 14.87 1.35
CA GLY A 161 -8.18 15.95 1.56
C GLY A 161 -8.56 16.66 0.25
N LYS A 162 -7.56 17.12 -0.51
CA LYS A 162 -7.77 17.74 -1.83
C LYS A 162 -8.49 16.80 -2.81
N ALA A 163 -8.23 15.50 -2.73
CA ALA A 163 -8.86 14.48 -3.56
C ALA A 163 -10.31 14.11 -3.17
N GLY A 164 -10.85 14.69 -2.09
CA GLY A 164 -12.26 14.59 -1.70
C GLY A 164 -12.55 13.70 -0.48
N ILE A 165 -11.53 13.26 0.27
CA ILE A 165 -11.74 12.70 1.60
C ILE A 165 -12.00 13.86 2.59
N PRO A 166 -12.98 13.78 3.51
CA PRO A 166 -13.24 14.85 4.47
C PRO A 166 -12.01 15.15 5.33
N ALA A 167 -11.39 16.31 5.15
CA ALA A 167 -10.11 16.65 5.77
C ALA A 167 -10.20 16.71 7.31
N ASP A 168 -11.35 17.14 7.83
CA ASP A 168 -11.70 17.18 9.25
C ASP A 168 -11.74 15.79 9.91
N LYS A 169 -11.88 14.72 9.11
CA LYS A 169 -11.84 13.33 9.56
C LYS A 169 -10.45 12.68 9.47
N ILE A 170 -9.46 13.35 8.88
CA ILE A 170 -8.12 12.76 8.71
C ILE A 170 -7.22 13.17 9.89
N ARG A 171 -6.60 12.19 10.55
CA ARG A 171 -5.59 12.37 11.60
C ARG A 171 -4.26 11.84 11.10
N VAL A 172 -3.17 12.53 11.41
CA VAL A 172 -1.82 12.09 11.06
C VAL A 172 -1.28 11.23 12.20
N LYS A 173 -0.97 9.97 11.89
CA LYS A 173 -0.25 9.07 12.80
C LYS A 173 0.76 8.29 11.96
N PRO A 174 2.07 8.60 12.08
CA PRO A 174 3.12 7.89 11.36
C PRO A 174 3.19 6.39 11.71
N ASN A 175 3.82 5.62 10.83
CA ASN A 175 4.20 4.25 11.18
C ASN A 175 5.24 4.25 12.29
N PHE A 176 5.24 3.18 13.07
CA PHE A 176 6.24 2.92 14.08
C PHE A 176 6.89 1.57 13.80
N TYR A 177 8.12 1.43 14.26
CA TYR A 177 8.80 0.15 14.33
C TYR A 177 8.94 -0.20 15.82
N PRO A 178 8.43 -1.36 16.27
CA PRO A 178 8.49 -1.73 17.68
C PRO A 178 9.88 -2.21 18.11
N GLY A 179 10.78 -2.50 17.16
CA GLY A 179 12.17 -2.81 17.47
C GLY A 179 12.90 -1.56 17.93
N ASN A 180 13.80 -1.72 18.89
CA ASN A 180 14.70 -0.68 19.36
C ASN A 180 16.14 -1.18 19.21
N PRO A 181 16.64 -1.40 17.98
CA PRO A 181 18.02 -1.81 17.78
C PRO A 181 18.93 -0.72 18.34
N SER A 182 19.99 -1.12 19.05
CA SER A 182 21.00 -0.17 19.53
C SER A 182 21.61 0.56 18.32
N PRO A 183 21.57 1.90 18.27
CA PRO A 183 22.16 2.62 17.15
C PRO A 183 23.67 2.39 17.14
N VAL A 184 24.22 1.96 16.00
CA VAL A 184 25.66 1.84 15.82
C VAL A 184 26.26 3.24 15.61
N PRO A 185 27.28 3.66 16.37
CA PRO A 185 27.97 4.94 16.18
C PRO A 185 28.51 5.08 14.75
N PHE A 186 28.50 6.30 14.19
CA PHE A 186 28.86 6.52 12.78
C PHE A 186 30.26 5.98 12.42
N GLY A 187 31.26 6.18 13.29
CA GLY A 187 32.64 5.74 13.06
C GLY A 187 32.86 4.22 13.13
N GLU A 188 31.89 3.47 13.65
CA GLU A 188 31.94 2.00 13.74
C GLU A 188 31.20 1.33 12.56
N ARG A 189 30.53 2.12 11.72
CA ARG A 189 29.75 1.58 10.60
C ARG A 189 30.69 1.19 9.45
N PRO A 190 30.46 0.03 8.80
CA PRO A 190 31.17 -0.30 7.57
C PRO A 190 30.90 0.77 6.50
N ALA A 191 31.87 1.01 5.62
CA ALA A 191 31.74 1.91 4.46
C ALA A 191 30.83 1.29 3.38
N ARG A 192 29.53 1.22 3.70
CA ARG A 192 28.50 0.54 2.93
C ARG A 192 27.16 1.26 3.08
N VAL A 193 26.38 1.23 2.01
CA VAL A 193 25.02 1.72 1.94
C VAL A 193 24.10 0.57 1.58
N VAL A 194 22.97 0.50 2.27
CA VAL A 194 21.95 -0.54 2.07
C VAL A 194 20.66 0.10 1.59
N PHE A 195 20.15 -0.38 0.47
CA PHE A 195 18.78 -0.16 0.04
C PHE A 195 17.97 -1.41 0.36
N ALA A 196 16.86 -1.26 1.09
CA ALA A 196 15.94 -2.35 1.38
C ALA A 196 14.53 -1.99 0.91
N GLY A 197 14.02 -2.73 -0.08
CA GLY A 197 12.68 -2.51 -0.61
C GLY A 197 12.41 -3.21 -1.92
N ARG A 198 11.17 -3.12 -2.40
CA ARG A 198 10.80 -3.64 -3.71
C ARG A 198 11.64 -2.95 -4.81
N LEU A 199 12.17 -3.73 -5.74
CA LEU A 199 12.94 -3.20 -6.87
C LEU A 199 11.99 -2.73 -7.98
N SER A 200 11.40 -1.55 -7.78
CA SER A 200 10.39 -0.95 -8.66
C SER A 200 10.61 0.55 -8.81
N ALA A 201 10.12 1.11 -9.92
CA ALA A 201 10.39 2.50 -10.32
C ALA A 201 9.98 3.51 -9.24
N GLU A 202 8.86 3.29 -8.55
CA GLU A 202 8.39 4.18 -7.48
C GLU A 202 9.30 4.22 -6.24
N LYS A 203 10.32 3.37 -6.19
CA LYS A 203 11.31 3.35 -5.11
C LYS A 203 12.60 4.12 -5.45
N GLY A 204 12.75 4.62 -6.67
CA GLY A 204 13.93 5.39 -7.08
C GLY A 204 15.23 4.58 -7.09
N VAL A 205 15.14 3.25 -7.16
CA VAL A 205 16.32 2.37 -7.13
C VAL A 205 17.18 2.51 -8.39
N THR A 206 16.55 2.83 -9.52
CA THR A 206 17.26 3.16 -10.78
C THR A 206 18.14 4.39 -10.59
N ASP A 207 17.59 5.48 -10.03
CA ASP A 207 18.33 6.71 -9.75
C ASP A 207 19.47 6.47 -8.77
N LEU A 208 19.24 5.59 -7.77
CA LEU A 208 20.27 5.20 -6.81
C LEU A 208 21.45 4.50 -7.48
N VAL A 209 21.19 3.53 -8.36
CA VAL A 209 22.25 2.84 -9.10
C VAL A 209 22.97 3.81 -10.03
N GLU A 210 22.25 4.72 -10.70
CA GLU A 210 22.85 5.75 -11.56
C GLU A 210 23.80 6.68 -10.83
N ALA A 211 23.44 7.08 -9.62
CA ALA A 211 24.32 7.86 -8.75
C ALA A 211 25.62 7.10 -8.42
N TRP A 212 25.53 5.79 -8.15
CA TRP A 212 26.71 4.96 -7.87
C TRP A 212 27.61 4.76 -9.08
N LEU A 213 27.01 4.49 -10.24
CA LEU A 213 27.75 4.38 -11.50
C LEU A 213 28.50 5.68 -11.83
N SER A 214 27.86 6.83 -11.59
CA SER A 214 28.44 8.14 -11.84
C SER A 214 29.55 8.51 -10.84
N TRP A 215 29.43 8.07 -9.59
CA TRP A 215 30.47 8.25 -8.57
C TRP A 215 31.68 7.35 -8.84
N GLY A 216 31.46 6.16 -9.38
CA GLY A 216 32.51 5.27 -9.86
C GLY A 216 33.25 4.53 -8.73
N PRO A 217 34.52 4.13 -8.93
CA PRO A 217 35.21 3.17 -8.05
C PRO A 217 35.46 3.66 -6.61
N THR A 218 35.32 4.96 -6.35
CA THR A 218 35.49 5.53 -5.01
C THR A 218 34.22 5.49 -4.16
N ALA A 219 33.08 5.14 -4.75
CA ALA A 219 31.83 5.03 -4.01
C ALA A 219 31.88 3.82 -3.04
N PRO A 220 31.30 3.95 -1.83
CA PRO A 220 31.19 2.83 -0.89
C PRO A 220 30.36 1.69 -1.48
N GLU A 221 30.45 0.50 -0.88
CA GLU A 221 29.66 -0.65 -1.30
C GLU A 221 28.15 -0.35 -1.21
N LEU A 222 27.40 -0.57 -2.28
CA LEU A 222 25.94 -0.51 -2.31
C LEU A 222 25.37 -1.92 -2.31
N ARG A 223 24.49 -2.23 -1.34
CA ARG A 223 23.72 -3.48 -1.30
C ARG A 223 22.25 -3.20 -1.57
N LEU A 224 21.70 -3.86 -2.59
CA LEU A 224 20.31 -3.77 -2.98
C LEU A 224 19.58 -5.04 -2.52
N LEU A 225 18.74 -4.89 -1.50
CA LEU A 225 17.94 -5.96 -0.90
C LEU A 225 16.49 -5.82 -1.36
N GLY A 226 15.97 -6.88 -1.95
CA GLY A 226 14.59 -7.02 -2.37
C GLY A 226 14.43 -7.66 -3.73
N ASP A 227 13.19 -7.73 -4.19
CA ASP A 227 12.84 -8.27 -5.49
C ASP A 227 11.84 -7.33 -6.19
N GLY A 228 11.69 -7.46 -7.50
CA GLY A 228 10.78 -6.62 -8.26
C GLY A 228 11.05 -6.62 -9.76
N PRO A 229 10.18 -5.93 -10.52
CA PRO A 229 10.27 -5.90 -11.98
C PRO A 229 11.58 -5.31 -12.53
N LEU A 230 12.32 -4.52 -11.73
CA LEU A 230 13.59 -3.95 -12.16
C LEU A 230 14.80 -4.83 -11.81
N ARG A 231 14.62 -5.99 -11.17
CA ARG A 231 15.75 -6.78 -10.67
C ARG A 231 16.76 -7.15 -11.75
N GLU A 232 16.30 -7.76 -12.83
CA GLU A 232 17.18 -8.22 -13.93
C GLU A 232 17.95 -7.05 -14.57
N GLU A 233 17.26 -5.91 -14.75
CA GLU A 233 17.88 -4.68 -15.27
C GLU A 233 18.98 -4.18 -14.33
N LEU A 234 18.70 -4.11 -13.02
CA LEU A 234 19.68 -3.65 -12.02
C LEU A 234 20.88 -4.60 -11.91
N GLU A 235 20.65 -5.91 -11.97
CA GLU A 235 21.73 -6.92 -11.98
C GLU A 235 22.62 -6.75 -13.23
N SER A 236 22.01 -6.58 -14.40
CA SER A 236 22.76 -6.34 -15.64
C SER A 236 23.56 -5.04 -15.61
N ARG A 237 23.04 -3.98 -14.96
CA ARG A 237 23.74 -2.70 -14.84
C ARG A 237 24.87 -2.72 -13.82
N ALA A 238 24.76 -3.59 -12.81
CA ALA A 238 25.75 -3.74 -11.75
C ALA A 238 26.85 -4.77 -12.09
N SER A 239 26.72 -5.55 -13.16
CA SER A 239 27.61 -6.69 -13.45
C SER A 239 29.10 -6.32 -13.53
N ASP A 240 29.40 -5.14 -14.07
CA ASP A 240 30.76 -4.68 -14.32
C ASP A 240 31.30 -3.79 -13.19
N VAL A 241 30.55 -3.68 -12.09
CA VAL A 241 30.78 -2.70 -11.02
C VAL A 241 30.86 -3.40 -9.67
N SER A 242 32.09 -3.61 -9.21
CA SER A 242 32.40 -4.43 -8.03
C SER A 242 31.85 -3.90 -6.70
N ASN A 243 31.50 -2.61 -6.64
CA ASN A 243 30.95 -1.97 -5.45
C ASN A 243 29.40 -1.91 -5.44
N ILE A 244 28.69 -2.53 -6.39
CA ILE A 244 27.22 -2.69 -6.34
C ILE A 244 26.87 -4.17 -6.25
N ARG A 245 26.07 -4.56 -5.26
CA ARG A 245 25.60 -5.94 -5.05
C ARG A 245 24.09 -6.01 -5.00
N VAL A 246 23.49 -6.82 -5.85
CA VAL A 246 22.07 -7.18 -5.79
C VAL A 246 21.94 -8.49 -5.02
N LEU A 247 21.33 -8.45 -3.84
CA LEU A 247 21.23 -9.61 -2.94
C LEU A 247 19.90 -10.37 -3.07
N GLY A 248 18.94 -9.82 -3.81
CA GLY A 248 17.60 -10.37 -3.89
C GLY A 248 16.82 -10.20 -2.58
N GLN A 249 15.70 -10.93 -2.45
CA GLN A 249 14.86 -10.87 -1.25
C GLN A 249 15.47 -11.70 -0.10
N LEU A 250 15.72 -11.04 1.02
CA LEU A 250 16.22 -11.66 2.26
C LEU A 250 15.12 -11.78 3.32
N SER A 251 15.34 -12.63 4.32
CA SER A 251 14.53 -12.67 5.54
C SER A 251 14.73 -11.37 6.35
N SER A 252 13.83 -11.09 7.30
CA SER A 252 13.97 -9.91 8.16
C SER A 252 15.26 -9.94 8.98
N ASP A 253 15.69 -11.12 9.42
CA ASP A 253 16.87 -11.29 10.26
C ASP A 253 18.14 -11.16 9.43
N ASP A 254 18.17 -11.76 8.23
CA ASP A 254 19.29 -11.61 7.30
C ASP A 254 19.46 -10.16 6.86
N ALA A 255 18.36 -9.48 6.51
CA ALA A 255 18.39 -8.06 6.12
C ALA A 255 18.87 -7.13 7.24
N GLN A 256 18.72 -7.51 8.51
CA GLN A 256 19.20 -6.75 9.66
C GLN A 256 20.71 -6.89 9.87
N ASN A 257 21.32 -7.95 9.32
CA ASN A 257 22.77 -8.21 9.37
C ASN A 257 23.55 -7.57 8.20
N GLU A 258 22.83 -7.06 7.19
CA GLU A 258 23.37 -6.33 6.04
C GLU A 258 23.57 -4.84 6.32
#